data_AF-A0A842CNK7-F1
#
_entry.id   AF-A0A842CNK7-F1
#
_cell.length_a   1.000
_cell.length_b   1.000
_cell.length_c   1.000
_cell.angle_alpha   90.00
_cell.angle_beta   90.00
_cell.angle_gamma   90.00
#
_symmetry.space_group_name_H-M   'P 1'
#
loop_
_entity.id
_entity.type
_entity.pdbx_description
1 polymer ?
#
loop_
_entity_poly.entity_id
_entity_poly.type
_entity_poly.pdbx_seq_one_letter_code
_entity_poly.pdbx_strand_id
1 'polypeptide(L)'
;MFNFDSIRNMEDLLAKKTAMLAACTEEKVVLLGGSSVLYGFNTDAIQQSLRKPTFNAGVNVGLGFRYLLDNIEPHLKPGDQVILPLEFNQYTNPLYYVFGFGIDTFVHREYWKNRRKYRQKWKLLLVSLKHARTSATPEKLAKRKAATLTETGCYLGLDTQLRDPATLKAIPIPETFQETDAMKEIAAFMTRCQENEISVTLLPPVFYAKELHTTYLEKLYAYFGESICPELFRLDATEVYDSVYHANQAGQTRVTQRLIQLLEQPQIRKELNAI
;
A
#
# COMPACT_ATOMS: atom_id res chain seq x y z
N MET A 1 -11.48 -27.74 -5.71
CA MET A 1 -12.20 -26.63 -6.37
C MET A 1 -11.39 -25.35 -6.18
N PHE A 2 -11.22 -24.52 -7.23
CA PHE A 2 -10.56 -23.22 -7.10
C PHE A 2 -11.58 -22.18 -6.64
N ASN A 3 -11.26 -21.41 -5.60
CA ASN A 3 -12.08 -20.33 -5.10
C ASN A 3 -11.36 -18.99 -5.35
N PHE A 4 -11.99 -18.11 -6.13
CA PHE A 4 -11.44 -16.79 -6.47
C PHE A 4 -12.04 -15.65 -5.66
N ASP A 5 -12.83 -15.93 -4.60
CA ASP A 5 -13.48 -14.91 -3.77
C ASP A 5 -12.46 -13.98 -3.12
N SER A 6 -11.28 -14.49 -2.75
CA SER A 6 -10.20 -13.63 -2.26
C SER A 6 -9.72 -12.61 -3.29
N ILE A 7 -9.73 -12.95 -4.58
CA ILE A 7 -9.32 -12.06 -5.68
C ILE A 7 -10.46 -11.10 -6.01
N ARG A 8 -11.71 -11.61 -6.03
CA ARG A 8 -12.91 -10.79 -6.20
C ARG A 8 -13.01 -9.73 -5.09
N ASN A 9 -12.81 -10.10 -3.84
CA ASN A 9 -12.82 -9.14 -2.73
C ASN A 9 -11.75 -8.04 -2.87
N MET A 10 -10.60 -8.34 -3.50
CA MET A 10 -9.59 -7.32 -3.78
C MET A 10 -10.03 -6.38 -4.90
N GLU A 11 -10.71 -6.89 -5.91
CA GLU A 11 -11.32 -6.09 -6.97
C GLU A 11 -12.47 -5.23 -6.43
N ASP A 12 -13.39 -5.81 -5.65
CA ASP A 12 -14.47 -5.06 -4.97
C ASP A 12 -13.92 -3.93 -4.09
N LEU A 13 -12.82 -4.20 -3.36
CA LEU A 13 -12.17 -3.18 -2.52
C LEU A 13 -11.53 -2.07 -3.37
N LEU A 14 -10.87 -2.43 -4.47
CA LEU A 14 -10.29 -1.46 -5.40
C LEU A 14 -11.39 -0.60 -6.04
N ALA A 15 -12.47 -1.22 -6.51
CA ALA A 15 -13.62 -0.52 -7.10
C ALA A 15 -14.26 0.48 -6.13
N LYS A 16 -14.43 0.10 -4.85
CA LYS A 16 -14.90 1.03 -3.80
C LYS A 16 -13.97 2.22 -3.60
N LYS A 17 -12.65 1.97 -3.56
CA LYS A 17 -11.63 3.03 -3.40
C LYS A 17 -11.57 3.96 -4.62
N THR A 18 -11.74 3.42 -5.82
CA THR A 18 -11.85 4.21 -7.05
C THR A 18 -13.13 5.06 -7.04
N ALA A 19 -14.27 4.49 -6.63
CA ALA A 19 -15.54 5.20 -6.56
C ALA A 19 -15.52 6.37 -5.53
N MET A 20 -14.94 6.17 -4.35
CA MET A 20 -14.83 7.26 -3.36
C MET A 20 -13.94 8.41 -3.86
N LEU A 21 -12.85 8.10 -4.57
CA LEU A 21 -11.98 9.13 -5.14
C LEU A 21 -12.68 9.88 -6.29
N ALA A 22 -13.41 9.16 -7.14
CA ALA A 22 -14.19 9.73 -8.23
C ALA A 22 -15.31 10.66 -7.74
N ALA A 23 -15.90 10.36 -6.58
CA ALA A 23 -16.96 11.17 -5.98
C ALA A 23 -16.46 12.49 -5.37
N CYS A 24 -15.16 12.62 -5.07
CA CYS A 24 -14.61 13.80 -4.40
C CYS A 24 -14.29 14.94 -5.36
N THR A 25 -15.08 16.01 -5.30
CA THR A 25 -14.90 17.23 -6.12
C THR A 25 -13.97 18.27 -5.51
N GLU A 26 -13.62 18.15 -4.22
CA GLU A 26 -12.65 19.01 -3.53
C GLU A 26 -11.21 18.48 -3.66
N GLU A 27 -10.21 19.34 -3.48
CA GLU A 27 -8.81 18.91 -3.35
C GLU A 27 -8.68 17.91 -2.20
N LYS A 28 -7.94 16.83 -2.40
CA LYS A 28 -7.87 15.73 -1.45
C LYS A 28 -6.45 15.25 -1.17
N VAL A 29 -6.28 14.61 -0.02
CA VAL A 29 -5.10 13.84 0.33
C VAL A 29 -5.38 12.37 0.03
N VAL A 30 -4.48 11.69 -0.69
CA VAL A 30 -4.64 10.28 -1.06
C VAL A 30 -3.43 9.49 -0.59
N LEU A 31 -3.63 8.56 0.35
CA LEU A 31 -2.61 7.61 0.76
C LEU A 31 -2.66 6.41 -0.19
N LEU A 32 -1.61 6.22 -0.98
CA LEU A 32 -1.56 5.23 -2.06
C LEU A 32 -0.46 4.19 -1.79
N GLY A 33 -0.82 2.91 -1.82
CA GLY A 33 0.15 1.83 -1.63
C GLY A 33 -0.45 0.44 -1.43
N GLY A 34 0.32 -0.43 -0.76
CA GLY A 34 -0.04 -1.80 -0.47
C GLY A 34 -1.04 -1.98 0.66
N SER A 35 -0.98 -3.15 1.29
CA SER A 35 -1.80 -3.42 2.48
C SER A 35 -1.23 -2.73 3.72
N SER A 36 0.05 -2.32 3.72
CA SER A 36 0.58 -1.40 4.74
C SER A 36 -0.25 -0.13 4.89
N VAL A 37 -0.75 0.41 3.78
CA VAL A 37 -1.61 1.59 3.78
C VAL A 37 -2.99 1.23 4.30
N LEU A 38 -3.57 0.13 3.81
CA LEU A 38 -4.92 -0.32 4.18
C LEU A 38 -5.10 -0.54 5.69
N TYR A 39 -4.10 -1.13 6.35
CA TYR A 39 -4.13 -1.43 7.80
C TYR A 39 -3.44 -0.34 8.64
N GLY A 40 -2.51 0.41 8.06
CA GLY A 40 -1.59 1.26 8.81
C GLY A 40 -2.14 2.62 9.21
N PHE A 41 -2.99 3.25 8.40
CA PHE A 41 -3.38 4.64 8.61
C PHE A 41 -4.90 4.81 8.73
N ASN A 42 -5.33 5.46 9.81
CA ASN A 42 -6.71 5.86 10.02
C ASN A 42 -6.97 7.20 9.31
N THR A 43 -7.50 7.14 8.08
CA THR A 43 -7.77 8.32 7.26
C THR A 43 -8.97 9.14 7.74
N ASP A 44 -9.86 8.58 8.57
CA ASP A 44 -10.91 9.35 9.23
C ASP A 44 -10.29 10.37 10.21
N ALA A 45 -9.33 9.92 11.03
CA ALA A 45 -8.62 10.78 11.97
C ALA A 45 -7.74 11.83 11.26
N ILE A 46 -7.06 11.44 10.18
CA ILE A 46 -6.24 12.38 9.37
C ILE A 46 -7.14 13.45 8.75
N GLN A 47 -8.27 13.04 8.15
CA GLN A 47 -9.25 13.96 7.57
C GLN A 47 -9.76 14.96 8.60
N GLN A 48 -10.08 14.50 9.82
CA GLN A 48 -10.55 15.36 10.90
C GLN A 48 -9.49 16.39 11.33
N SER A 49 -8.22 15.97 11.41
CA SER A 49 -7.12 16.87 11.80
C SER A 49 -6.85 17.92 10.73
N LEU A 50 -6.69 17.49 9.47
CA LEU A 50 -6.33 18.37 8.36
C LEU A 50 -7.50 19.22 7.84
N ARG A 51 -8.75 18.85 8.19
CA ARG A 51 -9.98 19.41 7.62
C ARG A 51 -9.98 19.42 6.09
N LYS A 52 -9.36 18.40 5.49
CA LYS A 52 -9.25 18.18 4.04
C LYS A 52 -9.67 16.74 3.74
N PRO A 53 -10.48 16.48 2.70
CA PRO A 53 -10.82 15.12 2.30
C PRO A 53 -9.58 14.25 2.20
N THR A 54 -9.55 13.15 2.95
CA THR A 54 -8.38 12.27 3.03
C THR A 54 -8.82 10.84 2.80
N PHE A 55 -8.17 10.16 1.84
CA PHE A 55 -8.60 8.86 1.36
C PHE A 55 -7.49 7.83 1.41
N ASN A 56 -7.85 6.62 1.84
CA ASN A 56 -6.99 5.44 1.80
C ASN A 56 -7.20 4.68 0.49
N ALA A 57 -6.23 4.75 -0.41
CA ALA A 57 -6.19 3.99 -1.66
C ALA A 57 -5.32 2.71 -1.56
N GLY A 58 -5.04 2.23 -0.34
CA GLY A 58 -4.29 1.00 -0.09
C GLY A 58 -5.11 -0.26 -0.35
N VAL A 59 -4.55 -1.25 -1.05
CA VAL A 59 -5.23 -2.55 -1.29
C VAL A 59 -4.31 -3.73 -1.02
N ASN A 60 -3.43 -4.05 -1.97
CA ASN A 60 -2.48 -5.14 -1.86
C ASN A 60 -1.37 -4.99 -2.89
N VAL A 61 -0.13 -5.20 -2.46
CA VAL A 61 1.06 -5.12 -3.34
C VAL A 61 1.07 -6.15 -4.46
N GLY A 62 0.35 -7.26 -4.29
CA GLY A 62 0.19 -8.28 -5.32
C GLY A 62 -0.59 -7.80 -6.54
N LEU A 63 -1.26 -6.64 -6.50
CA LEU A 63 -1.80 -6.01 -7.71
C LEU A 63 -0.69 -5.60 -8.69
N GLY A 64 0.45 -5.16 -8.16
CA GLY A 64 1.49 -4.47 -8.90
C GLY A 64 1.24 -2.96 -8.90
N PHE A 65 2.31 -2.17 -8.78
CA PHE A 65 2.19 -0.72 -8.60
C PHE A 65 1.51 -0.03 -9.77
N ARG A 66 1.85 -0.39 -11.01
CA ARG A 66 1.21 0.18 -12.20
C ARG A 66 -0.27 -0.22 -12.33
N TYR A 67 -0.63 -1.45 -11.95
CA TYR A 67 -2.03 -1.86 -11.92
C TYR A 67 -2.84 -0.99 -10.96
N LEU A 68 -2.29 -0.70 -9.78
CA LEU A 68 -2.92 0.20 -8.82
C LEU A 68 -3.05 1.62 -9.38
N LEU A 69 -2.00 2.16 -10.01
CA LEU A 69 -2.03 3.48 -10.64
C LEU A 69 -3.08 3.59 -11.75
N ASP A 70 -3.20 2.58 -12.63
CA ASP A 70 -4.19 2.56 -13.71
C ASP A 70 -5.64 2.79 -13.18
N ASN A 71 -5.91 2.48 -11.90
CA ASN A 71 -7.23 2.62 -11.27
C ASN A 71 -7.37 3.85 -10.37
N ILE A 72 -6.27 4.52 -10.01
CA ILE A 72 -6.27 5.63 -9.04
C ILE A 72 -5.86 6.95 -9.70
N GLU A 73 -4.83 6.92 -10.55
CA GLU A 73 -4.29 8.10 -11.26
C GLU A 73 -5.36 8.90 -12.02
N PRO A 74 -6.37 8.29 -12.70
CA PRO A 74 -7.42 9.04 -13.38
C PRO A 74 -8.33 9.89 -12.48
N HIS A 75 -8.26 9.72 -11.16
CA HIS A 75 -9.09 10.43 -10.18
C HIS A 75 -8.31 11.49 -9.41
N LEU A 76 -7.03 11.67 -9.73
CA LEU A 76 -6.20 12.75 -9.19
C LEU A 76 -6.36 14.01 -10.04
N LYS A 77 -6.31 15.18 -9.40
CA LYS A 77 -6.45 16.48 -10.06
C LYS A 77 -5.49 17.51 -9.46
N PRO A 78 -5.22 18.63 -10.16
CA PRO A 78 -4.43 19.74 -9.62
C PRO A 78 -4.86 20.13 -8.19
N GLY A 79 -3.89 20.34 -7.30
CA GLY A 79 -4.11 20.65 -5.89
C GLY A 79 -4.27 19.44 -4.96
N ASP A 80 -4.40 18.23 -5.51
CA ASP A 80 -4.36 17.00 -4.71
C ASP A 80 -2.96 16.75 -4.14
N GLN A 81 -2.92 16.04 -3.01
CA GLN A 81 -1.69 15.56 -2.38
C GLN A 81 -1.71 14.04 -2.33
N VAL A 82 -0.68 13.39 -2.88
CA VAL A 82 -0.49 11.94 -2.82
C VAL A 82 0.61 11.60 -1.84
N ILE A 83 0.30 10.76 -0.86
CA ILE A 83 1.27 10.19 0.07
C ILE A 83 1.54 8.76 -0.36
N LEU A 84 2.82 8.38 -0.47
CA LEU A 84 3.27 7.06 -0.95
C LEU A 84 4.03 6.30 0.15
N PRO A 85 3.37 5.70 1.17
CA PRO A 85 4.01 4.83 2.15
C PRO A 85 4.19 3.41 1.57
N LEU A 86 5.04 3.28 0.55
CA LEU A 86 5.14 2.06 -0.26
C LEU A 86 5.89 0.95 0.49
N GLU A 87 5.34 -0.26 0.46
CA GLU A 87 6.02 -1.45 0.99
C GLU A 87 7.35 -1.68 0.25
N PHE A 88 8.38 -2.15 0.95
CA PHE A 88 9.70 -2.39 0.34
C PHE A 88 9.65 -3.35 -0.87
N ASN A 89 8.72 -4.29 -0.88
CA ASN A 89 8.50 -5.19 -2.01
C ASN A 89 7.88 -4.49 -3.24
N GLN A 90 7.24 -3.32 -3.12
CA GLN A 90 6.66 -2.60 -4.25
C GLN A 90 7.74 -2.04 -5.17
N TYR A 91 8.92 -1.74 -4.62
CA TYR A 91 10.07 -1.28 -5.40
C TYR A 91 10.74 -2.41 -6.19
N THR A 92 10.40 -3.68 -5.96
CA THR A 92 11.03 -4.82 -6.63
C THR A 92 10.05 -5.75 -7.33
N ASN A 93 8.77 -5.71 -6.95
CA ASN A 93 7.71 -6.46 -7.60
C ASN A 93 7.46 -6.00 -9.04
N PRO A 94 6.93 -6.88 -9.91
CA PRO A 94 6.48 -6.48 -11.25
C PRO A 94 5.42 -5.37 -11.21
N LEU A 95 5.44 -4.49 -12.21
CA LEU A 95 4.47 -3.40 -12.41
C LEU A 95 3.01 -3.88 -12.42
N TYR A 96 2.78 -5.02 -13.07
CA TYR A 96 1.52 -5.74 -13.09
C TYR A 96 1.76 -7.13 -12.53
N TYR A 97 1.15 -7.45 -11.39
CA TYR A 97 1.53 -8.61 -10.60
C TYR A 97 0.37 -9.61 -10.42
N VAL A 98 0.52 -10.55 -9.48
CA VAL A 98 -0.30 -11.76 -9.40
C VAL A 98 -1.79 -11.52 -9.19
N PHE A 99 -2.18 -10.57 -8.35
CA PHE A 99 -3.58 -10.26 -8.11
C PHE A 99 -4.17 -9.41 -9.23
N GLY A 100 -3.42 -8.48 -9.83
CA GLY A 100 -3.87 -7.77 -11.03
C GLY A 100 -4.12 -8.74 -12.19
N PHE A 101 -3.18 -9.67 -12.39
CA PHE A 101 -3.34 -10.79 -13.34
C PHE A 101 -4.58 -11.63 -13.01
N GLY A 102 -4.78 -11.95 -11.73
CA GLY A 102 -5.91 -12.75 -11.28
C GLY A 102 -7.25 -12.06 -11.53
N ILE A 103 -7.34 -10.75 -11.30
CA ILE A 103 -8.53 -9.94 -11.56
C ILE A 103 -8.84 -9.94 -13.06
N ASP A 104 -7.87 -9.53 -13.89
CA ASP A 104 -8.04 -9.51 -15.35
C ASP A 104 -8.40 -10.88 -15.92
N THR A 105 -7.81 -11.95 -15.39
CA THR A 105 -7.98 -13.29 -15.96
C THR A 105 -9.26 -13.97 -15.48
N PHE A 106 -9.56 -13.92 -14.17
CA PHE A 106 -10.61 -14.74 -13.57
C PHE A 106 -11.85 -13.95 -13.16
N VAL A 107 -11.72 -12.65 -12.88
CA VAL A 107 -12.84 -11.79 -12.47
C VAL A 107 -13.42 -11.11 -13.70
N HIS A 108 -12.66 -10.24 -14.37
CA HIS A 108 -13.13 -9.51 -15.55
C HIS A 108 -13.13 -10.36 -16.84
N ARG A 109 -12.31 -11.41 -16.89
CA ARG A 109 -12.11 -12.27 -18.08
C ARG A 109 -11.59 -11.50 -19.29
N GLU A 110 -10.77 -10.49 -19.03
CA GLU A 110 -10.16 -9.57 -20.00
C GLU A 110 -8.68 -9.86 -20.30
N TYR A 111 -8.17 -11.03 -19.88
CA TYR A 111 -6.78 -11.43 -20.11
C TYR A 111 -6.28 -11.13 -21.54
N TRP A 112 -7.08 -11.41 -22.57
CA TRP A 112 -6.67 -11.18 -23.96
C TRP A 112 -6.37 -9.71 -24.28
N LYS A 113 -7.11 -8.77 -23.67
CA LYS A 113 -6.88 -7.33 -23.80
C LYS A 113 -5.59 -6.92 -23.09
N ASN A 114 -5.39 -7.44 -21.87
CA ASN A 114 -4.32 -6.99 -20.98
C ASN A 114 -3.05 -7.86 -21.04
N ARG A 115 -3.01 -8.95 -21.83
CA ARG A 115 -1.90 -9.92 -21.86
C ARG A 115 -0.52 -9.33 -22.13
N ARG A 116 -0.42 -8.15 -22.75
CA ARG A 116 0.86 -7.48 -23.02
C ARG A 116 1.46 -6.82 -21.77
N LYS A 117 0.63 -6.47 -20.79
CA LYS A 117 1.03 -5.88 -19.50
C LYS A 117 1.81 -6.87 -18.62
N TYR A 118 1.58 -8.18 -18.78
CA TYR A 118 2.10 -9.23 -17.89
C TYR A 118 3.35 -9.93 -18.43
N ARG A 119 4.41 -9.93 -17.62
CA ARG A 119 5.60 -10.80 -17.79
C ARG A 119 5.41 -12.12 -17.02
N GLN A 120 6.11 -13.18 -17.43
CA GLN A 120 6.09 -14.49 -16.74
C GLN A 120 4.68 -15.08 -16.52
N LYS A 121 3.81 -15.01 -17.54
CA LYS A 121 2.37 -15.35 -17.46
C LYS A 121 2.08 -16.72 -16.85
N TRP A 122 2.84 -17.76 -17.23
CA TRP A 122 2.68 -19.10 -16.67
C TRP A 122 2.92 -19.14 -15.16
N LYS A 123 3.92 -18.39 -14.66
CA LYS A 123 4.18 -18.25 -13.22
C LYS A 123 3.00 -17.55 -12.54
N LEU A 124 2.50 -16.44 -13.09
CA LEU A 124 1.36 -15.72 -12.52
C LEU A 124 0.09 -16.58 -12.47
N LEU A 125 -0.17 -17.36 -13.52
CA LEU A 125 -1.25 -18.33 -13.57
C LEU A 125 -1.13 -19.38 -12.44
N LEU A 126 0.04 -20.01 -12.31
CA LEU A 126 0.29 -21.03 -11.28
C LEU A 126 0.15 -20.46 -9.86
N VAL A 127 0.68 -19.26 -9.60
CA VAL A 127 0.56 -18.60 -8.29
C VAL A 127 -0.90 -18.23 -8.01
N SER A 128 -1.64 -17.72 -8.99
CA SER A 128 -3.06 -17.38 -8.85
C SER A 128 -3.91 -18.62 -8.52
N LEU A 129 -3.68 -19.74 -9.22
CA LEU A 129 -4.36 -21.01 -8.95
C LEU A 129 -4.00 -21.57 -7.56
N LYS A 130 -2.73 -21.48 -7.15
CA LYS A 130 -2.28 -21.87 -5.81
C LYS A 130 -2.98 -21.03 -4.73
N HIS A 131 -3.09 -19.73 -4.94
CA HIS A 131 -3.81 -18.82 -4.04
C HIS A 131 -5.30 -19.19 -3.97
N ALA A 132 -5.94 -19.41 -5.13
CA ALA A 132 -7.35 -19.78 -5.20
C ALA A 132 -7.67 -21.11 -4.51
N ARG A 133 -6.71 -22.03 -4.45
CA ARG A 133 -6.84 -23.30 -3.72
C ARG A 133 -6.68 -23.15 -2.19
N THR A 134 -5.95 -22.13 -1.73
CA THR A 134 -5.53 -22.01 -0.31
C THR A 134 -6.15 -20.82 0.43
N SER A 135 -6.93 -19.98 -0.25
CA SER A 135 -7.50 -18.75 0.31
C SER A 135 -8.90 -18.89 0.91
N ALA A 136 -9.55 -20.04 0.73
CA ALA A 136 -10.90 -20.33 1.24
C ALA A 136 -10.91 -21.09 2.58
N THR A 137 -9.85 -20.98 3.40
CA THR A 137 -9.86 -21.61 4.72
C THR A 137 -10.78 -20.82 5.66
N PRO A 138 -11.58 -21.49 6.53
CA PRO A 138 -12.47 -20.82 7.48
C PRO A 138 -11.75 -19.77 8.34
N GLU A 139 -10.51 -20.06 8.74
CA GLU A 139 -9.66 -19.13 9.50
C GLU A 139 -9.40 -17.82 8.73
N LYS A 140 -9.04 -17.88 7.45
CA LYS A 140 -8.80 -16.68 6.62
C LYS A 140 -10.07 -15.88 6.37
N LEU A 141 -11.22 -16.56 6.29
CA LEU A 141 -12.53 -15.91 6.13
C LEU A 141 -12.97 -15.21 7.43
N ALA A 142 -12.74 -15.82 8.59
CA ALA A 142 -13.05 -15.24 9.89
C ALA A 142 -12.25 -13.95 10.16
N LYS A 143 -10.95 -13.94 9.82
CA LYS A 143 -10.08 -12.76 9.98
C LYS A 143 -10.56 -11.54 9.19
N ARG A 144 -11.22 -11.75 8.04
CA ARG A 144 -11.77 -10.66 7.20
C ARG A 144 -12.99 -9.98 7.80
N LYS A 145 -13.72 -10.66 8.70
CA LYS A 145 -14.91 -10.08 9.35
C LYS A 145 -14.58 -9.11 10.49
N ALA A 146 -13.33 -9.08 10.96
CA ALA A 146 -12.93 -8.26 12.09
C ALA A 146 -12.72 -6.78 11.72
N ALA A 147 -12.26 -6.50 10.49
CA ALA A 147 -11.98 -5.13 10.05
C ALA A 147 -13.22 -4.46 9.45
N THR A 148 -13.49 -3.22 9.86
CA THR A 148 -14.55 -2.37 9.29
C THR A 148 -13.94 -1.40 8.28
N LEU A 149 -14.44 -1.39 7.04
CA LEU A 149 -14.06 -0.41 6.03
C LEU A 149 -14.86 0.88 6.22
N THR A 150 -14.16 2.01 6.38
CA THR A 150 -14.79 3.33 6.57
C THR A 150 -15.08 4.02 5.24
N GLU A 151 -15.77 5.16 5.29
CA GLU A 151 -16.07 5.98 4.10
C GLU A 151 -14.79 6.58 3.47
N THR A 152 -13.75 6.85 4.27
CA THR A 152 -12.43 7.27 3.75
C THR A 152 -11.59 6.10 3.23
N GLY A 153 -12.07 4.86 3.40
CA GLY A 153 -11.48 3.65 2.85
C GLY A 153 -10.43 2.97 3.73
N CYS A 154 -10.19 3.41 4.96
CA CYS A 154 -9.28 2.72 5.89
C CYS A 154 -9.98 1.57 6.63
N TYR A 155 -9.20 0.68 7.24
CA TYR A 155 -9.71 -0.34 8.15
C TYR A 155 -9.66 0.10 9.61
N LEU A 156 -10.76 -0.10 10.34
CA LEU A 156 -10.87 0.04 11.80
C LEU A 156 -11.27 -1.29 12.46
N GLY A 157 -11.27 -1.35 13.80
CA GLY A 157 -11.60 -2.57 14.57
C GLY A 157 -10.48 -3.60 14.62
N LEU A 158 -9.22 -3.15 14.52
CA LEU A 158 -8.02 -3.99 14.50
C LEU A 158 -7.49 -4.25 15.93
N ASP A 159 -8.36 -4.55 16.88
CA ASP A 159 -8.09 -4.40 18.31
C ASP A 159 -7.27 -5.56 18.93
N THR A 160 -6.81 -6.49 18.10
CA THR A 160 -6.14 -7.73 18.55
C THR A 160 -4.85 -8.00 17.80
N GLN A 161 -3.95 -8.80 18.39
CA GLN A 161 -2.83 -9.39 17.68
C GLN A 161 -3.20 -10.82 17.29
N LEU A 162 -3.49 -11.05 16.02
CA LEU A 162 -3.95 -12.34 15.51
C LEU A 162 -2.81 -13.33 15.24
N ARG A 163 -1.57 -12.86 15.13
CA ARG A 163 -0.39 -13.71 14.94
C ARG A 163 0.79 -13.18 15.73
N ASP A 164 1.54 -14.11 16.32
CA ASP A 164 2.82 -13.83 16.96
C ASP A 164 3.82 -13.28 15.92
N PRO A 165 4.33 -12.04 16.12
CA PRO A 165 5.32 -11.40 15.26
C PRO A 165 6.58 -12.24 15.05
N ALA A 166 6.98 -13.06 16.04
CA ALA A 166 8.17 -13.90 15.95
C ALA A 166 8.04 -15.00 14.88
N THR A 167 6.80 -15.36 14.50
CA THR A 167 6.50 -16.39 13.48
C THR A 167 6.35 -15.83 12.07
N LEU A 168 6.38 -14.50 11.93
CA LEU A 168 6.17 -13.85 10.65
C LEU A 168 7.41 -13.95 9.77
N LYS A 169 7.19 -14.11 8.46
CA LYS A 169 8.27 -14.10 7.49
C LYS A 169 8.87 -12.71 7.41
N ALA A 170 10.19 -12.63 7.47
CA ALA A 170 10.92 -11.38 7.27
C ALA A 170 10.58 -10.74 5.92
N ILE A 171 10.66 -9.42 5.88
CA ILE A 171 10.46 -8.66 4.66
C ILE A 171 11.64 -8.96 3.72
N PRO A 172 11.39 -9.40 2.48
CA PRO A 172 12.46 -9.64 1.53
C PRO A 172 13.03 -8.29 1.06
N ILE A 173 14.21 -7.93 1.55
CA ILE A 173 14.99 -6.78 1.08
C ILE A 173 16.20 -7.32 0.30
N PRO A 174 16.46 -6.85 -0.94
CA PRO A 174 17.65 -7.26 -1.67
C PRO A 174 18.95 -6.90 -0.93
N GLU A 175 19.97 -7.74 -1.07
CA GLU A 175 21.29 -7.49 -0.53
C GLU A 175 22.00 -6.33 -1.25
N THR A 176 21.74 -6.18 -2.55
CA THR A 176 22.35 -5.13 -3.37
C THR A 176 21.28 -4.21 -3.93
N PHE A 177 21.58 -2.92 -3.91
CA PHE A 177 20.75 -1.92 -4.53
C PHE A 177 20.87 -2.02 -6.05
N GLN A 178 19.73 -2.19 -6.72
CA GLN A 178 19.61 -2.18 -8.17
C GLN A 178 18.33 -1.45 -8.56
N GLU A 179 18.45 -0.57 -9.54
CA GLU A 179 17.29 0.09 -10.15
C GLU A 179 16.36 -0.94 -10.81
N THR A 180 15.05 -0.82 -10.57
CA THR A 180 14.04 -1.73 -11.10
C THR A 180 13.03 -1.00 -12.00
N ASP A 181 12.27 -1.76 -12.80
CA ASP A 181 11.14 -1.23 -13.58
C ASP A 181 10.10 -0.53 -12.68
N ALA A 182 9.91 -1.04 -11.44
CA ALA A 182 8.97 -0.46 -10.48
C ALA A 182 9.44 0.90 -9.96
N MET A 183 10.73 1.03 -9.65
CA MET A 183 11.30 2.32 -9.23
C MET A 183 11.20 3.37 -10.34
N LYS A 184 11.46 2.99 -11.59
CA LYS A 184 11.27 3.87 -12.76
C LYS A 184 9.83 4.34 -12.89
N GLU A 185 8.86 3.44 -12.74
CA GLU A 185 7.45 3.80 -12.80
C GLU A 185 7.03 4.72 -11.64
N ILE A 186 7.52 4.47 -10.42
CA ILE A 186 7.28 5.36 -9.27
C ILE A 186 7.83 6.75 -9.56
N ALA A 187 9.08 6.86 -10.03
CA ALA A 187 9.69 8.14 -10.37
C ALA A 187 8.92 8.85 -11.50
N ALA A 188 8.54 8.12 -12.55
CA ALA A 188 7.74 8.66 -13.65
C ALA A 188 6.36 9.14 -13.17
N PHE A 189 5.71 8.43 -12.25
CA PHE A 189 4.45 8.86 -11.64
C PHE A 189 4.63 10.14 -10.81
N MET A 190 5.70 10.23 -10.01
CA MET A 190 6.02 11.45 -9.26
C MET A 190 6.21 12.66 -10.19
N THR A 191 6.95 12.48 -11.30
CA THR A 191 7.13 13.52 -12.32
C THR A 191 5.79 13.92 -12.95
N ARG A 192 4.96 12.96 -13.38
CA ARG A 192 3.63 13.25 -13.95
C ARG A 192 2.75 14.02 -12.97
N CYS A 193 2.75 13.65 -11.69
CA CYS A 193 2.00 14.38 -10.67
C CYS A 193 2.49 15.82 -10.54
N GLN A 194 3.80 16.02 -10.46
CA GLN A 194 4.39 17.36 -10.35
C GLN A 194 4.03 18.24 -11.56
N GLU A 195 4.08 17.69 -12.78
CA GLU A 195 3.68 18.38 -14.01
C GLU A 195 2.19 18.75 -14.04
N ASN A 196 1.35 18.05 -13.28
CA ASN A 196 -0.09 18.29 -13.17
C ASN A 196 -0.49 18.96 -11.85
N GLU A 197 0.44 19.66 -11.19
CA GLU A 197 0.21 20.39 -9.94
C GLU A 197 -0.35 19.52 -8.80
N ILE A 198 0.02 18.23 -8.79
CA ILE A 198 -0.27 17.27 -7.72
C ILE A 198 1.00 17.10 -6.88
N SER A 199 0.89 17.39 -5.58
CA SER A 199 2.01 17.18 -4.65
C SER A 199 2.18 15.70 -4.35
N VAL A 200 3.42 15.19 -4.36
CA VAL A 200 3.71 13.80 -3.98
C VAL A 200 4.73 13.77 -2.86
N THR A 201 4.46 12.98 -1.81
CA THR A 201 5.39 12.73 -0.71
C THR A 201 5.64 11.23 -0.60
N LEU A 202 6.88 10.81 -0.86
CA LEU A 202 7.32 9.43 -0.63
C LEU A 202 7.61 9.23 0.86
N LEU A 203 7.17 8.11 1.43
CA LEU A 203 7.41 7.76 2.84
C LEU A 203 7.71 6.25 2.97
N PRO A 204 8.35 5.80 4.06
CA PRO A 204 8.42 4.39 4.38
C PRO A 204 7.02 3.81 4.65
N PRO A 205 6.85 2.49 4.48
CA PRO A 205 5.61 1.83 4.84
C PRO A 205 5.46 1.76 6.36
N VAL A 206 4.25 1.43 6.83
CA VAL A 206 4.08 0.84 8.17
C VAL A 206 4.61 -0.58 8.12
N PHE A 207 5.57 -0.94 8.98
CA PHE A 207 6.16 -2.28 8.95
C PHE A 207 6.71 -2.76 10.29
N TYR A 208 6.85 -4.08 10.45
CA TYR A 208 7.59 -4.72 11.53
C TYR A 208 8.77 -5.50 10.94
N ALA A 209 9.95 -5.28 11.49
CA ALA A 209 11.14 -6.10 11.22
C ALA A 209 11.98 -6.18 12.49
N LYS A 210 12.68 -7.30 12.69
CA LYS A 210 13.68 -7.44 13.78
C LYS A 210 14.96 -6.70 13.41
N GLU A 211 15.38 -6.87 12.18
CA GLU A 211 16.57 -6.25 11.59
C GLU A 211 16.17 -5.54 10.30
N LEU A 212 16.85 -4.44 10.01
CA LEU A 212 16.59 -3.62 8.84
C LEU A 212 17.89 -3.39 8.07
N HIS A 213 17.86 -3.59 6.76
CA HIS A 213 19.01 -3.32 5.90
C HIS A 213 19.05 -1.83 5.55
N THR A 214 19.47 -1.01 6.52
CA THR A 214 19.43 0.47 6.44
C THR A 214 20.19 1.01 5.24
N THR A 215 21.38 0.49 4.94
CA THR A 215 22.19 0.92 3.79
C THR A 215 21.47 0.73 2.45
N TYR A 216 20.67 -0.33 2.29
CA TYR A 216 19.86 -0.50 1.08
C TYR A 216 18.73 0.54 1.02
N LEU A 217 18.04 0.77 2.14
CA LEU A 217 16.92 1.70 2.19
C LEU A 217 17.34 3.16 2.01
N GLU A 218 18.50 3.54 2.54
CA GLU A 218 19.11 4.86 2.30
C GLU A 218 19.38 5.07 0.81
N LYS A 219 19.99 4.09 0.13
CA LYS A 219 20.19 4.14 -1.32
C LYS A 219 18.88 4.19 -2.10
N LEU A 220 17.86 3.46 -1.62
CA LEU A 220 16.53 3.46 -2.21
C LEU A 220 15.86 4.83 -2.15
N TYR A 221 15.85 5.50 -1.00
CA TYR A 221 15.25 6.83 -0.91
C TYR A 221 16.10 7.89 -1.63
N ALA A 222 17.43 7.77 -1.58
CA ALA A 222 18.34 8.66 -2.31
C ALA A 222 18.10 8.61 -3.84
N TYR A 223 17.69 7.46 -4.40
CA TYR A 223 17.28 7.36 -5.80
C TYR A 223 16.13 8.31 -6.17
N PHE A 224 15.20 8.55 -5.24
CA PHE A 224 14.09 9.48 -5.43
C PHE A 224 14.43 10.91 -4.99
N GLY A 225 15.70 11.20 -4.66
CA GLY A 225 16.11 12.50 -4.12
C GLY A 225 15.59 12.75 -2.70
N GLU A 226 15.17 11.69 -2.00
CA GLU A 226 14.58 11.76 -0.67
C GLU A 226 15.61 11.37 0.41
N SER A 227 15.58 12.07 1.53
CA SER A 227 16.34 11.70 2.73
C SER A 227 15.34 11.51 3.85
N ILE A 228 14.92 10.27 4.08
CA ILE A 228 13.84 9.91 5.02
C ILE A 228 14.36 8.82 5.96
N CYS A 229 14.05 8.94 7.26
CA CYS A 229 14.33 7.88 8.22
C CYS A 229 13.54 6.61 7.84
N PRO A 230 14.19 5.49 7.45
CA PRO A 230 13.48 4.28 7.06
C PRO A 230 12.65 3.65 8.17
N GLU A 231 12.92 4.00 9.44
CA GLU A 231 12.23 3.47 10.62
C GLU A 231 11.02 4.30 11.05
N LEU A 232 10.70 5.40 10.36
CA LEU A 232 9.67 6.38 10.75
C LEU A 232 8.31 5.76 11.16
N PHE A 233 7.90 4.68 10.50
CA PHE A 233 6.67 3.93 10.81
C PHE A 233 6.93 2.47 11.16
N ARG A 234 8.11 2.16 11.69
CA ARG A 234 8.43 0.84 12.25
C ARG A 234 7.54 0.57 13.45
N LEU A 235 6.93 -0.60 13.49
CA LEU A 235 6.04 -1.08 14.54
C LEU A 235 6.84 -1.79 15.64
N ASP A 236 6.35 -1.67 16.86
CA ASP A 236 6.73 -2.57 17.94
C ASP A 236 6.07 -3.95 17.75
N ALA A 237 6.64 -4.98 18.38
CA ALA A 237 6.08 -6.33 18.29
C ALA A 237 4.62 -6.37 18.78
N THR A 238 4.27 -5.59 19.81
CA THR A 238 2.91 -5.51 20.37
C THR A 238 1.93 -4.75 19.47
N GLU A 239 2.42 -4.06 18.44
CA GLU A 239 1.62 -3.24 17.52
C GLU A 239 1.27 -3.97 16.22
N VAL A 240 1.74 -5.21 16.06
CA VAL A 240 1.50 -6.02 14.87
C VAL A 240 0.14 -6.71 14.96
N TYR A 241 -0.62 -6.68 13.88
CA TYR A 241 -1.90 -7.37 13.73
C TYR A 241 -1.72 -8.83 13.30
N ASP A 242 -1.35 -9.09 12.04
CA ASP A 242 -1.22 -10.46 11.50
C ASP A 242 -0.12 -10.64 10.43
N SER A 243 0.56 -9.56 10.05
CA SER A 243 1.57 -9.50 8.99
C SER A 243 2.60 -8.43 9.32
N VAL A 244 3.81 -8.55 8.76
CA VAL A 244 4.89 -7.57 8.91
C VAL A 244 4.56 -6.19 8.36
N TYR A 245 3.41 -6.01 7.71
CA TYR A 245 2.93 -4.71 7.21
C TYR A 245 1.61 -4.27 7.84
N HIS A 246 1.00 -5.07 8.74
CA HIS A 246 -0.33 -4.76 9.27
C HIS A 246 -0.23 -4.34 10.73
N ALA A 247 -0.55 -3.09 11.00
CA ALA A 247 -0.69 -2.58 12.35
C ALA A 247 -2.02 -3.02 12.97
N ASN A 248 -2.01 -3.29 14.27
CA ASN A 248 -3.22 -3.35 15.07
C ASN A 248 -3.66 -1.92 15.44
N GLN A 249 -4.73 -1.78 16.23
CA GLN A 249 -5.29 -0.46 16.59
C GLN A 249 -4.25 0.45 17.27
N ALA A 250 -3.41 -0.09 18.16
CA ALA A 250 -2.39 0.69 18.85
C ALA A 250 -1.33 1.23 17.88
N GLY A 251 -0.78 0.35 17.03
CA GLY A 251 0.17 0.72 15.99
C GLY A 251 -0.41 1.71 15.00
N GLN A 252 -1.64 1.46 14.52
CA GLN A 252 -2.36 2.32 13.59
C GLN A 252 -2.55 3.72 14.19
N THR A 253 -2.90 3.82 15.48
CA THR A 253 -3.07 5.09 16.16
C THR A 253 -1.76 5.88 16.22
N ARG A 254 -0.67 5.23 16.62
CA ARG A 254 0.65 5.87 16.72
C ARG A 254 1.16 6.35 15.37
N VAL A 255 1.15 5.49 14.34
CA VAL A 255 1.65 5.88 13.00
C VAL A 255 0.75 6.92 12.33
N THR A 256 -0.56 6.91 12.62
CA THR A 256 -1.49 7.95 12.17
C THR A 256 -1.15 9.31 12.80
N GLN A 257 -0.98 9.37 14.12
CA GLN A 257 -0.57 10.61 14.82
C GLN A 257 0.76 11.12 14.28
N ARG A 258 1.70 10.22 14.02
CA ARG A 258 3.00 10.57 13.45
C ARG A 258 2.88 11.17 12.04
N LEU A 259 2.00 10.61 11.21
CA LEU A 259 1.72 11.15 9.87
C LEU A 259 1.04 12.52 9.96
N ILE A 260 0.08 12.72 10.87
CA ILE A 260 -0.56 14.01 11.09
C ILE A 260 0.48 15.08 11.43
N GLN A 261 1.40 14.80 12.37
CA GLN A 261 2.49 15.72 12.72
C GLN A 261 3.35 16.11 11.50
N LEU A 262 3.66 15.14 10.63
CA LEU A 262 4.42 15.39 9.40
C LEU A 262 3.67 16.27 8.40
N LEU A 263 2.36 16.10 8.28
CA LEU A 263 1.53 16.82 7.32
C LEU A 263 1.19 18.24 7.80
N GLU A 264 0.99 18.43 9.11
CA GLU A 264 0.67 19.74 9.70
C GLU A 264 1.90 20.63 9.87
N GLN A 265 3.08 20.04 10.06
CA GLN A 265 4.31 20.78 10.34
C GLN A 265 5.41 20.41 9.33
N PRO A 266 5.34 20.91 8.08
CA PRO A 266 6.33 20.59 7.05
C PRO A 266 7.78 20.89 7.45
N GLN A 267 8.00 21.82 8.37
CA GLN A 267 9.30 22.22 8.90
C GLN A 267 9.93 21.11 9.78
N ILE A 268 9.10 20.28 10.43
CA ILE A 268 9.51 19.14 11.24
C ILE A 268 10.03 17.97 10.37
N ARG A 269 9.74 17.95 9.06
CA ARG A 269 10.23 16.90 8.15
C ARG A 269 11.76 16.73 8.22
N LYS A 270 12.52 17.82 8.37
CA LYS A 270 13.99 17.75 8.52
C LYS A 270 14.43 17.12 9.85
N GLU A 271 13.70 17.34 10.94
CA GLU A 271 14.03 16.81 12.26
C GLU A 271 13.67 15.33 12.39
N LEU A 272 12.54 14.91 11.82
CA LEU A 272 12.11 13.50 11.85
C LEU A 272 12.86 12.62 10.86
N ASN A 273 13.51 13.22 9.86
CA ASN A 273 14.43 12.53 8.97
C ASN A 273 15.84 12.41 9.55
N ALA A 274 16.13 13.08 10.68
CA ALA A 274 17.45 13.10 11.34
C ALA A 274 17.54 12.19 12.59
N ILE A 275 16.43 11.56 13.00
CA ILE A 275 16.35 10.57 14.08
C ILE A 275 16.23 9.18 13.44
#